data_AF-A0A7J3TBQ8-F1
#
_entry.id   AF-A0A7J3TBQ8-F1
#
_cell.length_a   1.000
_cell.length_b   1.000
_cell.length_c   1.000
_cell.angle_alpha   90.00
_cell.angle_beta   90.00
_cell.angle_gamma   90.00
#
_symmetry.space_group_name_H-M   'P 1'
#
loop_
_entity.id
_entity.type
_entity.pdbx_description
1 polymer ?
#
loop_
_entity_poly.entity_id
_entity_poly.type
_entity_poly.pdbx_seq_one_letter_code
_entity_poly.pdbx_strand_id
1 'polypeptide(L)'
;MYMAKLADGIAFIAMASFWAVNYPFVKIALEYEPPMMVLLFRVIFALVFSFAIFFRNMKIPKDMKSHLMILGFSLLNITIFMGLWFTGEQTVSA
;
A
#
# COMPACT_ATOMS: atom_id res chain seq x y z
N MET A 1 -1.07 23.87 20.19
CA MET A 1 -0.23 23.96 18.97
C MET A 1 1.01 23.06 19.02
N TYR A 2 1.75 22.96 20.13
CA TYR A 2 2.93 22.06 20.24
C TYR A 2 2.58 20.56 20.25
N MET A 3 1.47 20.18 20.91
CA MET A 3 0.96 18.80 20.96
C MET A 3 0.64 18.21 19.58
N ALA A 4 0.13 19.02 18.64
CA ALA A 4 -0.19 18.57 17.28
C ALA A 4 1.06 18.13 16.53
N LYS A 5 2.14 18.92 16.64
CA LYS A 5 3.43 18.60 16.01
C LYS A 5 4.07 17.33 16.59
N LEU A 6 3.90 17.07 17.89
CA LEU A 6 4.39 15.84 18.51
C LEU A 6 3.60 14.61 18.04
N ALA A 7 2.27 14.69 18.01
CA ALA A 7 1.43 13.62 17.50
C ALA A 7 1.74 13.30 16.03
N ASP A 8 1.90 14.33 15.20
CA ASP A 8 2.30 14.19 13.79
C ASP A 8 3.69 13.53 13.67
N GLY A 9 4.64 13.94 14.52
CA GLY A 9 5.97 13.35 14.58
C GLY A 9 5.95 11.87 14.97
N ILE A 10 5.14 11.50 15.98
CA ILE A 10 4.96 10.10 16.39
C ILE A 10 4.31 9.29 15.27
N ALA A 11 3.26 9.82 14.63
CA ALA A 11 2.60 9.16 13.51
C ALA A 11 3.56 8.94 12.34
N PHE A 12 4.42 9.92 12.05
CA PHE A 12 5.46 9.81 11.03
C PHE A 12 6.49 8.71 11.36
N ILE A 13 7.00 8.68 12.61
CA ILE A 13 7.95 7.66 13.05
C ILE A 13 7.33 6.26 12.98
N ALA A 14 6.06 6.11 13.39
CA ALA A 14 5.35 4.86 13.28
C ALA A 14 5.23 4.41 11.82
N MET A 15 4.79 5.30 10.93
CA MET A 15 4.69 5.03 9.50
C MET A 15 6.04 4.64 8.88
N ALA A 16 7.10 5.39 9.17
CA ALA A 16 8.45 5.10 8.69
C ALA A 16 8.96 3.74 9.18
N SER A 17 8.67 3.40 10.43
CA SER A 17 9.04 2.11 11.03
C SER A 17 8.32 0.95 10.36
N PHE A 18 7.01 1.08 10.09
CA PHE A 18 6.26 0.08 9.34
C PHE A 18 6.80 -0.10 7.92
N TRP A 19 7.21 0.98 7.25
CA TRP A 19 7.85 0.90 5.94
C TRP A 19 9.24 0.27 5.99
N ALA A 20 10.05 0.57 7.01
CA ALA A 20 11.37 -0.03 7.19
C ALA A 20 11.28 -1.55 7.38
N VAL A 21 10.31 -2.02 8.18
CA VAL A 21 10.04 -3.46 8.37
C VAL A 21 9.38 -4.08 7.13
N ASN A 22 8.65 -3.28 6.36
CA ASN A 22 7.96 -3.79 5.19
C ASN A 22 8.92 -4.31 4.11
N TYR A 23 10.04 -3.63 3.87
CA TYR A 23 11.01 -4.01 2.85
C TYR A 23 11.55 -5.46 3.01
N PRO A 24 12.11 -5.87 4.16
CA PRO A 24 12.60 -7.24 4.32
C PRO A 24 11.48 -8.29 4.20
N PHE A 25 10.25 -8.00 4.63
CA PHE A 25 9.13 -8.91 4.44
C PHE A 25 8.73 -9.09 2.98
N VAL A 26 8.78 -8.03 2.19
CA VAL A 26 8.57 -8.13 0.74
C VAL A 26 9.67 -8.99 0.11
N LYS A 27 10.93 -8.78 0.51
CA LYS A 27 12.05 -9.57 -0.02
C LYS A 27 11.87 -11.05 0.27
N ILE A 28 11.55 -11.40 1.52
CA ILE A 28 11.22 -12.78 1.91
C ILE A 28 10.04 -13.30 1.07
N ALA A 29 8.94 -12.53 0.92
CA ALA A 29 7.79 -12.98 0.15
C ALA A 29 8.09 -13.26 -1.33
N LEU A 30 8.99 -12.48 -1.94
CA LEU A 30 9.40 -12.63 -3.34
C LEU A 30 10.28 -13.87 -3.59
N GLU A 31 10.84 -14.48 -2.53
CA GLU A 31 11.51 -15.78 -2.63
C GLU A 31 10.52 -16.94 -2.86
N TYR A 32 9.28 -16.80 -2.39
CA TYR A 32 8.26 -17.86 -2.45
C TYR A 32 7.25 -17.67 -3.58
N GLU A 33 6.88 -16.42 -3.86
CA GLU A 33 5.78 -16.09 -4.77
C GLU A 33 6.21 -15.06 -5.82
N PRO A 34 5.66 -15.12 -7.05
CA PRO A 34 5.99 -14.14 -8.07
C PRO A 34 5.48 -12.73 -7.70
N PRO A 35 6.11 -11.66 -8.22
CA PRO A 35 5.81 -10.26 -7.90
C PRO A 35 4.33 -9.89 -7.91
N MET A 36 3.61 -10.36 -8.94
CA MET A 36 2.20 -10.03 -9.11
C MET A 36 1.31 -10.72 -8.08
N MET A 37 1.67 -11.92 -7.61
CA MET A 37 0.94 -12.63 -6.54
C MET A 37 1.17 -11.95 -5.19
N VAL A 38 2.42 -11.55 -4.88
CA VAL A 38 2.72 -10.77 -3.68
C VAL A 38 1.92 -9.47 -3.65
N LEU A 39 1.83 -8.77 -4.79
CA LEU A 39 1.02 -7.56 -4.92
C LEU A 39 -0.47 -7.83 -4.72
N LEU A 40 -0.99 -8.89 -5.33
CA LEU A 40 -2.40 -9.29 -5.19
C LEU A 40 -2.75 -9.55 -3.73
N PHE A 41 -1.96 -10.38 -3.03
CA PHE A 41 -2.18 -10.67 -1.61
C PHE A 41 -2.14 -9.39 -0.78
N ARG A 42 -1.16 -8.51 -1.01
CA ARG A 42 -1.07 -7.22 -0.33
C ARG A 42 -2.34 -6.38 -0.52
N VAL A 43 -2.90 -6.30 -1.72
CA VAL A 43 -4.14 -5.54 -1.99
C VAL A 43 -5.34 -6.19 -1.31
N ILE A 44 -5.44 -7.52 -1.30
CA ILE A 44 -6.53 -8.24 -0.62
C ILE A 44 -6.47 -7.99 0.89
N PHE A 45 -5.29 -8.14 1.52
CA PHE A 45 -5.15 -7.85 2.94
C PHE A 45 -5.45 -6.38 3.24
N ALA A 46 -4.93 -5.45 2.44
CA ALA A 46 -5.23 -4.03 2.59
C ALA A 46 -6.73 -3.76 2.50
N LEU A 47 -7.45 -4.41 1.59
CA LEU A 47 -8.91 -4.30 1.47
C LEU A 47 -9.61 -4.81 2.74
N VAL A 48 -9.27 -6.02 3.22
CA VAL A 48 -9.90 -6.62 4.41
C VAL A 48 -9.69 -5.73 5.64
N PHE A 49 -8.45 -5.31 5.91
CA PHE A 49 -8.14 -4.47 7.07
C PHE A 49 -8.72 -3.06 6.94
N SER A 50 -8.62 -2.44 5.76
CA SER A 50 -9.20 -1.11 5.55
C SER A 50 -10.71 -1.12 5.68
N PHE A 51 -11.37 -2.16 5.14
CA PHE A 51 -12.81 -2.32 5.31
C PHE A 51 -13.17 -2.51 6.79
N ALA A 52 -12.48 -3.39 7.52
CA ALA A 52 -12.75 -3.62 8.95
C ALA A 52 -12.63 -2.33 9.79
N ILE A 53 -11.66 -1.47 9.49
CA ILE A 53 -11.42 -0.23 10.24
C ILE A 53 -12.37 0.90 9.79
N PHE A 54 -12.60 1.04 8.49
CA PHE A 54 -13.22 2.24 7.92
C PHE A 54 -14.65 2.03 7.40
N PHE A 55 -15.24 0.82 7.47
CA PHE A 55 -16.53 0.52 6.83
C PHE A 55 -17.65 1.53 7.18
N ARG A 56 -17.66 2.06 8.41
CA ARG A 56 -18.69 3.01 8.87
C ARG A 56 -18.58 4.39 8.22
N ASN A 57 -17.37 4.78 7.82
CA ASN A 57 -17.07 6.11 7.29
C ASN A 57 -16.84 6.12 5.77
N MET A 58 -16.86 4.95 5.13
CA MET A 58 -16.66 4.83 3.68
C MET A 58 -17.86 5.40 2.92
N LYS A 59 -17.60 6.41 2.08
CA LYS A 59 -18.55 6.94 1.11
C LYS A 59 -18.08 6.55 -0.28
N ILE A 60 -18.82 5.65 -0.93
CA ILE A 60 -18.55 5.28 -2.31
C ILE A 60 -19.06 6.42 -3.20
N PRO A 61 -18.20 7.05 -4.02
CA PRO A 61 -18.64 8.06 -4.97
C PRO A 61 -19.65 7.45 -5.95
N LYS A 62 -20.62 8.24 -6.42
CA LYS A 62 -21.69 7.78 -7.31
C LYS A 62 -21.46 8.14 -8.77
N ASP A 63 -20.39 8.89 -9.06
CA ASP A 63 -20.10 9.44 -10.37
C ASP A 63 -18.95 8.70 -11.07
N MET A 64 -19.10 8.51 -12.38
CA MET A 64 -18.11 7.83 -13.22
C MET A 64 -16.75 8.53 -13.21
N LYS A 65 -16.72 9.86 -13.12
CA LYS A 65 -15.49 10.65 -13.09
C LYS A 65 -14.63 10.28 -11.89
N SER A 66 -15.21 10.23 -10.70
CA SER A 66 -14.51 9.82 -9.48
C SER A 66 -13.99 8.38 -9.56
N HIS A 67 -14.77 7.45 -10.12
CA HIS A 67 -14.31 6.07 -10.34
C HIS A 67 -13.10 6.00 -11.28
N LEU A 68 -13.11 6.75 -12.39
CA LEU A 68 -11.98 6.81 -13.33
C LEU A 68 -10.74 7.43 -12.68
N MET A 69 -10.91 8.47 -11.86
CA MET A 69 -9.80 9.08 -11.13
C MET A 69 -9.21 8.11 -10.09
N ILE A 70 -10.04 7.39 -9.34
CA ILE A 70 -9.61 6.36 -8.40
C ILE A 70 -8.86 5.25 -9.13
N LEU A 71 -9.39 4.78 -10.26
CA LEU A 71 -8.76 3.73 -11.07
C LEU A 71 -7.40 4.20 -11.60
N GLY A 72 -7.32 5.41 -12.16
CA GLY A 72 -6.05 5.98 -12.64
C GLY A 72 -5.01 6.11 -11.53
N PHE A 73 -5.39 6.64 -10.37
CA PHE A 73 -4.49 6.73 -9.21
C PHE A 73 -4.05 5.35 -8.71
N SER A 74 -4.98 4.39 -8.64
CA SER A 74 -4.68 3.04 -8.17
C SER A 74 -3.74 2.30 -9.13
N LEU A 75 -3.94 2.45 -10.43
CA LEU A 75 -3.05 1.87 -11.42
C LEU A 75 -1.64 2.45 -11.32
N LEU A 76 -1.51 3.77 -11.25
CA LEU A 76 -0.20 4.41 -11.24
C LEU A 76 0.55 4.19 -9.93
N ASN A 77 -0.14 4.26 -8.79
CA ASN A 77 0.50 4.24 -7.47
C ASN A 77 0.64 2.83 -6.90
N ILE A 78 -0.31 1.95 -7.18
CA ILE A 78 -0.34 0.59 -6.63
C ILE A 78 0.11 -0.39 -7.71
N THR A 79 -0.68 -0.56 -8.78
CA THR A 79 -0.46 -1.68 -9.70
C THR A 79 0.85 -1.59 -10.48
N ILE A 80 1.03 -0.49 -11.20
CA ILE A 80 2.18 -0.29 -12.09
C ILE A 80 3.44 -0.03 -11.28
N PHE A 81 3.38 0.93 -10.35
CA PHE A 81 4.54 1.28 -9.53
C PHE A 81 5.03 0.09 -8.68
N MET A 82 4.15 -0.55 -7.89
CA MET A 82 4.59 -1.67 -7.04
C MET A 82 4.94 -2.91 -7.87
N GLY A 83 4.22 -3.17 -8.95
CA GLY A 83 4.51 -4.29 -9.85
C GLY A 83 5.90 -4.18 -10.46
N LEU A 84 6.26 -2.99 -10.99
CA LEU A 84 7.59 -2.72 -11.52
C LEU A 84 8.65 -2.79 -10.42
N TRP A 85 8.37 -2.24 -9.24
CA TRP A 85 9.30 -2.28 -8.12
C TRP A 85 9.61 -3.72 -7.66
N PHE A 86 8.59 -4.54 -7.45
CA PHE A 86 8.76 -5.94 -7.05
C PHE A 86 9.47 -6.76 -8.13
N THR A 87 9.15 -6.52 -9.40
CA THR A 87 9.84 -7.16 -10.52
C THR A 87 11.31 -6.75 -10.56
N GLY A 88 11.62 -5.47 -10.33
CA GLY A 88 12.99 -4.97 -10.23
C GLY A 88 13.75 -5.62 -9.07
N GLU A 89 13.13 -5.72 -7.89
CA GLU A 89 13.75 -6.37 -6.73
C GLU A 89 14.06 -7.85 -7.01
N GLN A 90 13.15 -8.58 -7.66
CA GLN A 90 13.36 -9.99 -8.00
C GLN A 90 14.42 -10.20 -9.11
N THR A 91 14.59 -9.24 -10.03
CA THR A 91 15.45 -9.42 -11.22
C THR A 91 16.84 -8.81 -11.09
N VAL A 92 17.00 -7.77 -10.28
CA VAL A 92 18.25 -7.00 -10.16
C VAL A 92 18.93 -7.17 -8.79
N SER A 93 18.14 -7.37 -7.73
CA SER A 93 18.61 -7.37 -6.33
C SER A 93 18.49 -8.75 -5.65
N ALA A 94 18.21 -9.81 -6.42
CA ALA A 94 18.16 -11.19 -5.95
C ALA A 94 19.55 -11.79 -5.77
#